data_AF-J1L1T6-F1
#
_entry.id   AF-J1L1T6-F1
#
_cell.length_a   1.000
_cell.length_b   1.000
_cell.length_c   1.000
_cell.angle_alpha   90.00
_cell.angle_beta   90.00
_cell.angle_gamma   90.00
#
_symmetry.space_group_name_H-M   'P 1'
#
loop_
_entity.id
_entity.type
_entity.pdbx_description
1 polymer ?
#
loop_
_entity_poly.entity_id
_entity_poly.type
_entity_poly.pdbx_seq_one_letter_code
_entity_poly.pdbx_strand_id
1 'polypeptide(L)'
;MIISNIMDETSDRFICKYCGRSFTSMKGLVSHLKGCEKRRFETLFKVGGFIFTVFWNPTRRVQHGLKRLEAGDDPKAFISVLRFLRDIEVIVDYTIDRDGAAAPGTPQPGAAS
;
A
#
# COMPACT_ATOMS: atom_id res chain seq x y z
N MET A 1 -36.84 32.58 -0.89
CA MET A 1 -35.66 32.85 -1.76
C MET A 1 -34.81 33.81 -0.96
N ILE A 2 -33.61 33.47 -0.51
CA ILE A 2 -32.38 33.48 -1.32
C ILE A 2 -31.39 32.46 -0.72
N ILE A 3 -30.96 31.51 -1.54
CA ILE A 3 -29.75 30.71 -1.31
C ILE A 3 -28.59 31.67 -1.62
N SER A 4 -27.98 32.25 -0.59
CA SER A 4 -26.77 33.07 -0.75
C SER A 4 -25.53 32.22 -0.59
N ASN A 5 -24.55 32.50 -1.44
CA ASN A 5 -23.23 31.90 -1.60
C ASN A 5 -23.22 30.59 -2.39
N ILE A 6 -23.27 30.68 -3.72
CA ILE A 6 -22.12 31.06 -4.59
C ILE A 6 -21.03 30.01 -4.46
N MET A 7 -20.87 29.31 -5.57
CA MET A 7 -19.94 28.22 -5.84
C MET A 7 -18.52 28.54 -5.37
N ASP A 8 -17.94 27.56 -4.70
CA ASP A 8 -16.53 27.40 -4.30
C ASP A 8 -15.57 27.95 -5.38
N GLU A 9 -15.11 29.19 -5.22
CA GLU A 9 -14.12 29.81 -6.09
C GLU A 9 -12.77 29.08 -5.92
N THR A 10 -12.34 28.39 -6.98
CA THR A 10 -10.93 28.04 -7.23
C THR A 10 -10.24 27.18 -6.17
N SER A 11 -10.72 25.95 -5.97
CA SER A 11 -9.87 24.90 -5.38
C SER A 11 -8.87 24.38 -6.43
N ASP A 12 -7.92 25.24 -6.86
CA ASP A 12 -6.68 24.83 -7.59
C ASP A 12 -5.71 24.08 -6.65
N ARG A 13 -6.26 23.27 -5.74
CA ARG A 13 -5.53 22.50 -4.77
C ARG A 13 -5.60 21.04 -5.18
N PHE A 14 -4.44 20.46 -5.44
CA PHE A 14 -4.29 19.04 -5.71
C PHE A 14 -4.32 18.28 -4.38
N ILE A 15 -5.41 17.60 -4.07
CA ILE A 15 -5.60 16.91 -2.78
C ILE A 15 -5.17 15.45 -2.90
N CYS A 16 -4.39 14.98 -1.94
CA CYS A 16 -4.07 13.56 -1.82
C CYS A 16 -5.30 12.78 -1.34
N LYS A 17 -5.84 11.91 -2.18
CA LYS A 17 -7.00 11.05 -1.84
C LYS A 17 -6.78 10.09 -0.66
N TYR A 18 -5.54 9.88 -0.23
CA TYR A 18 -5.20 8.94 0.84
C TYR A 18 -5.05 9.63 2.21
N CYS A 19 -4.45 10.82 2.26
CA CYS A 19 -4.19 11.54 3.52
C CYS A 19 -4.90 12.88 3.64
N GLY A 20 -5.61 13.34 2.59
CA GLY A 20 -6.32 14.61 2.57
C GLY A 20 -5.43 15.86 2.47
N ARG A 21 -4.09 15.73 2.41
CA ARG A 21 -3.20 16.90 2.25
C ARG A 21 -3.44 17.60 0.92
N SER A 22 -3.62 18.92 0.97
CA SER A 22 -3.71 19.79 -0.19
C SER A 22 -2.34 20.28 -0.64
N PHE A 23 -2.11 20.27 -1.95
CA PHE A 23 -0.89 20.79 -2.58
C PHE A 23 -1.25 21.89 -3.58
N THR A 24 -0.40 22.91 -3.70
CA THR A 24 -0.56 24.01 -4.65
C THR A 24 -0.13 23.65 -6.08
N SER A 25 0.32 22.42 -6.31
CA SER A 25 0.83 21.97 -7.60
C SER A 25 0.71 20.46 -7.78
N MET A 26 0.37 20.03 -9.01
CA MET A 26 0.30 18.62 -9.38
C MET A 26 1.64 17.90 -9.14
N LYS A 27 2.78 18.54 -9.46
CA LYS A 27 4.11 17.97 -9.18
C LYS A 27 4.34 17.70 -7.69
N GLY A 28 3.86 18.60 -6.83
CA GLY A 28 3.91 18.45 -5.37
C GLY A 28 3.08 17.26 -4.89
N LEU A 29 1.85 17.14 -5.41
CA LEU A 29 1.01 15.96 -5.16
C LEU A 29 1.67 14.67 -5.64
N VAL A 30 2.18 14.62 -6.86
CA VAL A 30 2.85 13.41 -7.42
C VAL A 30 4.08 13.02 -6.61
N SER A 31 4.88 13.99 -6.18
CA SER A 31 6.03 13.73 -5.31
C SER A 31 5.57 13.18 -3.95
N HIS A 32 4.56 13.78 -3.35
CA HIS A 32 3.96 13.30 -2.11
C HIS A 32 3.42 11.87 -2.25
N LEU A 33 2.73 11.54 -3.34
CA LEU A 33 2.16 10.20 -3.57
C LEU A 33 3.23 9.08 -3.55
N LYS A 34 4.50 9.39 -3.84
CA LYS A 34 5.61 8.43 -3.76
C LYS A 34 5.98 8.06 -2.32
N GLY A 35 5.68 8.92 -1.35
CA GLY A 35 6.02 8.74 0.07
C GLY A 35 4.83 8.93 1.01
N CYS A 36 3.61 8.98 0.49
CA CYS A 36 2.41 9.15 1.30
C CYS A 36 2.22 7.95 2.23
N GLU A 37 2.31 8.16 3.53
CA GLU A 37 2.20 7.12 4.56
C GLU A 37 0.83 6.43 4.54
N LYS A 38 -0.22 7.20 4.22
CA LYS A 38 -1.60 6.70 4.11
C LYS A 38 -1.86 5.94 2.80
N ARG A 39 -0.94 6.02 1.83
CA ARG A 39 -1.01 5.28 0.57
C ARG A 39 -0.41 3.89 0.78
N ARG A 40 -1.18 3.03 1.45
CA ARG A 40 -0.80 1.64 1.74
C ARG A 40 -1.13 0.75 0.54
N PHE A 41 -0.10 0.16 -0.05
CA PHE A 41 -0.22 -0.90 -1.04
C PHE A 41 -0.07 -2.26 -0.39
N GLU A 42 -0.87 -3.19 -0.88
CA GLU A 42 -0.68 -4.61 -0.68
C GLU A 42 0.12 -5.15 -1.88
N THR A 43 1.18 -5.91 -1.62
CA THR A 43 1.96 -6.59 -2.67
C THR A 43 2.16 -8.03 -2.27
N LEU A 44 1.80 -8.94 -3.17
CA LEU A 44 1.94 -10.38 -2.99
C LEU A 44 3.27 -10.84 -3.57
N PHE A 45 4.03 -11.61 -2.80
CA PHE A 45 5.24 -12.29 -3.25
C PHE A 45 5.10 -13.79 -3.00
N LYS A 46 5.46 -14.60 -3.99
CA LYS A 46 5.39 -16.06 -3.89
C LYS A 46 6.79 -16.63 -3.75
N VAL A 47 7.10 -17.21 -2.58
CA VAL A 47 8.44 -17.73 -2.28
C VAL A 47 8.33 -19.06 -1.56
N GLY A 48 8.90 -20.12 -2.13
CA GLY A 48 9.00 -21.44 -1.52
C GLY A 48 7.66 -22.07 -1.12
N GLY A 49 6.59 -21.81 -1.88
CA GLY A 49 5.24 -22.27 -1.57
C GLY A 49 4.51 -21.47 -0.49
N PHE A 50 5.00 -20.28 -0.14
CA PHE A 50 4.32 -19.32 0.73
C PHE A 50 3.94 -18.07 -0.07
N ILE A 51 2.83 -17.47 0.32
CA ILE A 51 2.38 -16.17 -0.16
C ILE A 51 2.68 -15.16 0.95
N PHE A 52 3.56 -14.21 0.65
CA PHE A 52 3.87 -13.09 1.51
C PHE A 52 3.07 -11.88 1.05
N THR A 53 2.16 -11.42 1.89
CA THR A 53 1.37 -10.22 1.65
C THR A 53 2.02 -9.07 2.38
N VAL A 54 2.70 -8.19 1.65
CA VAL A 54 3.47 -7.08 2.23
C VAL A 54 2.67 -5.78 2.12
N PHE A 55 2.53 -5.09 3.24
CA PHE A 55 1.81 -3.82 3.34
C PHE A 55 2.77 -2.65 3.47
N TRP A 56 2.82 -1.76 2.47
CA TRP A 56 3.86 -0.74 2.37
C TRP A 56 3.56 0.34 1.32
N ASN A 57 4.39 1.39 1.28
CA ASN A 57 4.45 2.32 0.14
C ASN A 57 5.83 2.21 -0.54
N PRO A 58 6.01 1.26 -1.47
CA PRO A 58 7.33 0.89 -1.96
C PRO A 58 8.03 2.00 -2.73
N THR A 59 9.31 2.21 -2.40
CA THR A 59 10.22 2.85 -3.34
C THR A 59 10.65 1.84 -4.42
N ARG A 60 10.94 2.32 -5.63
CA ARG A 60 11.40 1.47 -6.75
C ARG A 60 12.58 0.57 -6.39
N ARG A 61 13.48 1.06 -5.52
CA ARG A 61 14.69 0.32 -5.10
C ARG A 61 14.34 -0.91 -4.28
N VAL A 62 13.50 -0.75 -3.26
CA VAL A 62 13.13 -1.86 -2.38
C VAL A 62 12.25 -2.87 -3.11
N GLN A 63 11.34 -2.39 -3.97
CA GLN A 63 10.54 -3.25 -4.84
C GLN A 63 11.40 -4.13 -5.75
N HIS A 64 12.42 -3.56 -6.40
CA HIS A 64 13.33 -4.34 -7.24
C HIS A 64 14.16 -5.33 -6.43
N GLY A 65 14.60 -4.96 -5.22
CA GLY A 65 15.30 -5.85 -4.31
C GLY A 65 14.46 -7.07 -3.91
N LEU A 66 13.21 -6.84 -3.47
CA LEU A 66 12.30 -7.93 -3.09
C LEU A 66 11.96 -8.86 -4.26
N LYS A 67 11.77 -8.34 -5.48
CA LYS A 67 11.57 -9.20 -6.66
C LYS A 67 12.74 -10.13 -6.96
N ARG A 68 13.97 -9.68 -6.69
CA ARG A 68 15.16 -10.53 -6.84
C ARG A 68 15.23 -11.62 -5.77
N LEU A 69 14.82 -11.28 -4.54
CA LEU A 69 14.73 -12.24 -3.44
C LEU A 69 13.61 -13.26 -3.68
N GLU A 70 12.48 -12.83 -4.25
CA GLU A 70 11.39 -13.72 -4.68
C GLU A 70 11.88 -14.75 -5.70
N ALA A 71 12.65 -14.31 -6.70
CA ALA A 71 13.25 -15.21 -7.69
C ALA A 71 14.30 -16.17 -7.11
N GLY A 72 14.82 -15.90 -5.90
CA GLY A 72 15.76 -16.78 -5.20
C GLY A 72 15.10 -17.95 -4.47
N ASP A 73 13.76 -17.95 -4.36
CA ASP A 73 12.93 -19.01 -3.76
C ASP A 73 13.31 -19.44 -2.32
N ASP A 74 13.97 -18.56 -1.54
CA ASP A 74 14.34 -18.83 -0.15
C ASP A 74 13.42 -18.08 0.84
N PRO A 75 12.40 -18.74 1.41
CA PRO A 75 11.43 -18.07 2.28
C PRO A 75 12.04 -17.59 3.61
N LYS A 76 13.12 -18.21 4.11
CA LYS A 76 13.77 -17.79 5.36
C LYS A 76 14.54 -16.48 5.19
N ALA A 77 15.29 -16.36 4.10
CA ALA A 77 15.95 -15.14 3.69
C ALA A 77 14.92 -14.05 3.43
N PHE A 78 13.81 -14.39 2.75
CA PHE A 78 12.72 -13.45 2.49
C PHE A 78 12.12 -12.89 3.80
N ILE A 79 11.78 -13.76 4.76
CA ILE A 79 11.29 -13.35 6.09
C ILE A 79 12.29 -12.44 6.81
N SER A 80 13.58 -12.79 6.76
CA SER A 80 14.62 -12.02 7.43
C SER A 80 14.72 -10.60 6.86
N VAL A 81 14.61 -10.46 5.53
CA VAL A 81 14.58 -9.15 4.87
C VAL A 81 13.31 -8.38 5.23
N LEU A 82 12.13 -9.01 5.24
CA LEU A 82 10.89 -8.34 5.62
C LEU A 82 10.94 -7.82 7.06
N ARG A 83 11.48 -8.61 8.01
CA ARG A 83 11.70 -8.16 9.38
C ARG A 83 12.58 -6.93 9.44
N PHE A 84 13.73 -6.97 8.76
CA PHE A 84 14.63 -5.81 8.66
C PHE A 84 13.93 -4.58 8.09
N LEU A 85 13.18 -4.74 6.99
CA LEU A 85 12.45 -3.64 6.35
C LEU A 85 11.36 -3.05 7.26
N ARG A 86 10.76 -3.85 8.15
CA ARG A 86 9.79 -3.39 9.14
C ARG A 86 10.49 -2.61 10.24
N ASP A 87 11.64 -3.08 10.71
CA ASP A 87 12.41 -2.44 11.79
C ASP A 87 12.96 -1.07 11.37
N ILE A 88 13.23 -0.86 10.08
CA ILE A 88 13.58 0.45 9.50
C ILE A 88 12.37 1.23 8.96
N GLU A 89 11.15 0.80 9.31
CA GLU A 89 9.87 1.45 8.97
C GLU A 89 9.63 1.66 7.46
N VAL A 90 10.26 0.85 6.61
CA VAL A 90 10.05 0.88 5.16
C VAL A 90 8.76 0.15 4.78
N ILE A 91 8.44 -0.94 5.49
CA ILE A 91 7.15 -1.63 5.39
C ILE A 91 6.36 -1.41 6.67
N VAL A 92 5.04 -1.32 6.53
CA VAL A 92 4.13 -1.17 7.67
C VAL A 92 3.96 -2.51 8.39
N ASP A 93 3.62 -3.54 7.62
CA ASP A 93 3.40 -4.88 8.15
C ASP A 93 3.46 -5.94 7.02
N TYR A 94 3.40 -7.23 7.36
CA TYR A 94 3.28 -8.31 6.38
C TYR A 94 2.63 -9.56 6.98
N THR A 95 1.86 -10.29 6.18
CA THR A 95 1.33 -11.62 6.55
C THR A 95 1.97 -12.71 5.70
N ILE A 96 1.91 -13.95 6.20
CA ILE A 96 2.45 -15.13 5.54
C ILE A 96 1.35 -16.18 5.50
N ASP A 97 1.00 -16.61 4.30
CA ASP A 97 0.06 -17.70 4.04
C ASP A 97 0.78 -18.83 3.30
N ARG A 98 0.25 -20.05 3.40
CA ARG A 98 0.70 -21.16 2.55
C ARG A 98 -0.01 -21.07 1.19
N ASP A 99 0.74 -21.17 0.09
CA ASP A 99 0.20 -21.27 -1.26
C ASP A 99 -0.61 -22.58 -1.34
N GLY A 100 -1.95 -22.45 -1.21
CA GLY A 100 -2.87 -23.59 -1.09
C GLY A 100 -3.76 -23.61 0.16
N ALA A 101 -3.59 -22.69 1.12
CA ALA A 101 -4.58 -22.48 2.18
C ALA A 101 -5.77 -21.69 1.60
N ALA A 102 -6.92 -22.35 1.46
CA ALA A 102 -8.18 -21.68 1.19
C ALA A 102 -8.40 -20.56 2.21
N ALA A 103 -8.54 -19.32 1.72
CA ALA A 103 -8.68 -18.13 2.55
C ALA A 103 -9.81 -18.31 3.58
N PRO A 104 -9.56 -18.12 4.89
CA PRO A 104 -10.64 -18.02 5.86
C PRO A 104 -11.28 -16.63 5.73
N GLY A 105 -12.46 -16.59 5.11
CA GLY A 105 -13.50 -15.60 5.39
C GLY A 105 -13.26 -14.18 4.87
N THR A 106 -13.62 -13.93 3.61
CA THR A 106 -14.28 -12.66 3.28
C THR A 106 -15.64 -12.65 3.98
N PRO A 107 -15.96 -11.66 4.83
CA PRO A 107 -17.34 -11.45 5.25
C PRO A 107 -18.14 -11.04 4.00
N GLN A 108 -19.10 -11.87 3.59
CA GLN A 108 -20.10 -11.46 2.60
C GLN A 108 -20.93 -10.31 3.20
N PRO A 109 -21.00 -9.13 2.57
CA PRO A 109 -21.96 -8.13 2.98
C PRO A 109 -23.36 -8.58 2.53
N GLY A 110 -24.17 -8.97 3.52
CA GLY A 110 -25.62 -8.75 3.54
C GLY A 110 -26.46 -9.44 2.47
N ALA A 111 -26.88 -10.68 2.75
CA ALA A 111 -28.23 -11.11 2.38
C ALA A 111 -29.22 -10.46 3.36
N ALA A 112 -29.67 -9.24 3.03
CA ALA A 112 -30.84 -8.65 3.68
C ALA A 112 -32.08 -9.20 2.97
N SER A 113 -32.91 -9.88 3.75
CA SER A 113 -34.24 -10.41 3.38
C SER A 113 -35.26 -9.31 3.17
#